data_AF-A0A957EED6-F1
#
_entry.id   AF-A0A957EED6-F1
#
_cell.length_a   1.000
_cell.length_b   1.000
_cell.length_c   1.000
_cell.angle_alpha   90.00
_cell.angle_beta   90.00
_cell.angle_gamma   90.00
#
_symmetry.space_group_name_H-M   'P 1'
#
loop_
_entity.id
_entity.type
_entity.pdbx_description
1 polymer ?
#
loop_
_entity_poly.entity_id
_entity_poly.type
_entity_poly.pdbx_seq_one_letter_code
_entity_poly.pdbx_strand_id
1 'polypeptide(L)'
;MTQQEQLVQLRKTISQQFSKEEIRLLCADLGEEYENLAGSTKDAIAQSLVEWMERRERIPELTDAVQQRHPELKTGLRVYEHGRYNLASQFVGRKKELQELDDWQADASRPMFVIVALGGTGKSALTWHWLQTVKVQAERPFKLIIWHGFYETGQV
;
A
#
# COMPACT_ATOMS: atom_id res chain seq x y z
N MET A 1 17.05 6.38 -16.70
CA MET A 1 15.91 7.20 -16.26
C MET A 1 16.40 8.63 -16.15
N THR A 2 15.73 9.57 -16.80
CA THR A 2 16.04 11.01 -16.66
C THR A 2 15.45 11.55 -15.35
N GLN A 3 15.98 12.65 -14.82
CA GLN A 3 15.45 13.28 -13.60
C GLN A 3 13.96 13.63 -13.75
N GLN A 4 13.56 14.11 -14.93
CA GLN A 4 12.18 14.45 -15.24
C GLN A 4 11.25 13.22 -15.23
N GLU A 5 11.72 12.06 -15.73
CA GLU A 5 10.97 10.80 -15.64
C GLU A 5 10.77 10.34 -14.19
N GLN A 6 11.79 10.53 -13.34
CA GLN A 6 11.71 10.15 -11.92
C GLN A 6 10.66 10.99 -11.18
N LEU A 7 10.60 12.30 -11.41
CA LEU A 7 9.62 13.19 -10.80
C LEU A 7 8.18 12.86 -11.22
N VAL A 8 7.98 12.58 -12.51
CA VAL A 8 6.68 12.15 -13.04
C VAL A 8 6.24 10.84 -12.39
N GLN A 9 7.17 9.90 -12.22
CA GLN A 9 6.87 8.62 -11.57
C GLN A 9 6.54 8.81 -10.09
N LEU A 10 7.32 9.63 -9.36
CA LEU A 10 7.10 9.91 -7.95
C LEU A 10 5.73 10.55 -7.71
N ARG A 11 5.35 11.54 -8.53
CA ARG A 11 4.01 12.15 -8.47
C ARG A 11 2.89 11.13 -8.65
N LYS A 12 3.00 10.27 -9.69
CA LYS A 12 1.99 9.22 -9.96
C LYS A 12 1.89 8.25 -8.80
N THR A 13 3.02 7.85 -8.23
CA THR A 13 3.09 6.96 -7.07
C THR A 13 2.35 7.57 -5.87
N ILE A 14 2.66 8.82 -5.51
CA ILE A 14 2.01 9.50 -4.39
C ILE A 14 0.50 9.64 -4.63
N SER A 15 0.08 10.11 -5.81
CA SER A 15 -1.34 10.28 -6.16
C SER A 15 -2.15 8.97 -6.07
N GLN A 16 -1.60 7.87 -6.56
CA GLN A 16 -2.31 6.60 -6.70
C GLN A 16 -2.31 5.77 -5.42
N GLN A 17 -1.21 5.81 -4.66
CA GLN A 17 -0.99 4.90 -3.53
C GLN A 17 -1.22 5.56 -2.17
N PHE A 18 -1.23 6.90 -2.11
CA PHE A 18 -1.46 7.64 -0.87
C PHE A 18 -2.87 8.24 -0.86
N SER A 19 -3.49 8.22 0.31
CA SER A 19 -4.65 9.04 0.67
C SER A 19 -4.22 10.46 1.08
N LYS A 20 -5.17 11.40 1.16
CA LYS A 20 -4.87 12.77 1.60
C LYS A 20 -4.25 12.81 3.00
N GLU A 21 -4.74 11.99 3.93
CA GLU A 21 -4.17 11.92 5.27
C GLU A 21 -2.77 11.32 5.31
N GLU A 22 -2.48 10.33 4.45
CA GLU A 22 -1.11 9.82 4.33
C GLU A 22 -0.16 10.85 3.75
N ILE A 23 -0.61 11.69 2.81
CA ILE A 23 0.18 12.83 2.33
C ILE A 23 0.40 13.85 3.45
N ARG A 24 -0.61 14.12 4.29
CA ARG A 24 -0.47 15.01 5.46
C ARG A 24 0.57 14.49 6.44
N LEU A 25 0.53 13.20 6.74
CA LEU A 25 1.51 12.55 7.60
C LEU A 25 2.91 12.52 6.95
N LEU A 26 3.01 12.32 5.64
CA LEU A 26 4.26 12.38 4.89
C LEU A 26 4.89 13.79 4.98
N CYS A 27 4.08 14.85 4.89
CA CYS A 27 4.56 16.22 5.08
C CYS A 27 5.10 16.42 6.49
N ALA A 28 4.39 15.93 7.51
CA ALA A 28 4.83 16.02 8.89
C ALA A 28 6.20 15.33 9.13
N ASP A 29 6.42 14.15 8.56
CA ASP A 29 7.71 13.45 8.65
C ASP A 29 8.85 14.23 7.97
N LEU A 30 8.55 14.95 6.89
CA LEU A 30 9.50 15.77 6.13
C LEU A 30 9.74 17.15 6.77
N GLY A 31 9.02 17.47 7.86
CA GLY A 31 9.05 18.78 8.51
C GLY A 31 8.35 19.88 7.71
N GLU A 32 7.45 19.52 6.80
CA GLU A 32 6.72 20.44 5.93
C GLU A 32 5.25 20.55 6.37
N GLU A 33 4.67 21.74 6.23
CA GLU A 33 3.26 21.96 6.55
C GLU A 33 2.38 21.62 5.34
N TYR A 34 1.46 20.68 5.51
CA TYR A 34 0.52 20.27 4.47
C TYR A 34 -0.32 21.43 3.91
N GLU A 35 -0.65 22.44 4.73
CA GLU A 35 -1.43 23.61 4.34
C GLU A 35 -0.70 24.51 3.32
N ASN A 36 0.63 24.39 3.20
CA ASN A 36 1.40 25.12 2.20
C ASN A 36 1.33 24.48 0.80
N LEU A 37 0.74 23.27 0.69
CA LEU A 37 0.57 22.59 -0.59
C LEU A 37 -0.69 23.10 -1.30
N ALA A 38 -0.54 23.41 -2.59
CA ALA A 38 -1.64 23.85 -3.42
C ALA A 38 -2.49 22.66 -3.92
N GLY A 39 -3.80 22.88 -4.00
CA GLY A 39 -4.74 21.97 -4.65
C GLY A 39 -5.71 21.26 -3.69
N SER A 40 -6.91 21.00 -4.18
CA SER A 40 -7.98 20.33 -3.42
C SER A 40 -8.10 18.84 -3.74
N THR A 41 -7.43 18.35 -4.78
CA THR A 41 -7.43 16.95 -5.20
C THR A 41 -6.11 16.27 -4.82
N LYS A 42 -6.13 14.95 -4.63
CA LYS A 42 -4.91 14.17 -4.32
C LYS A 42 -3.80 14.39 -5.35
N ASP A 43 -4.17 14.45 -6.62
CA ASP A 43 -3.24 14.63 -7.73
C ASP A 43 -2.60 16.02 -7.71
N ALA A 44 -3.40 17.05 -7.45
CA ALA A 44 -2.92 18.42 -7.34
C ALA A 44 -1.99 18.59 -6.13
N ILE A 45 -2.36 18.00 -4.99
CA ILE A 45 -1.51 18.02 -3.77
C ILE A 45 -0.22 17.24 -4.00
N ALA A 46 -0.29 16.05 -4.59
CA ALA A 46 0.90 15.24 -4.91
C ALA A 46 1.84 15.97 -5.88
N GLN A 47 1.29 16.68 -6.86
CA GLN A 47 2.08 17.53 -7.75
C GLN A 47 2.73 18.68 -6.97
N SER A 48 1.96 19.41 -6.17
CA SER A 48 2.47 20.52 -5.38
C SER A 48 3.58 20.08 -4.41
N LEU A 49 3.45 18.89 -3.80
CA LEU A 49 4.47 18.35 -2.91
C LEU A 49 5.77 18.03 -3.65
N VAL A 50 5.68 17.37 -4.82
CA VAL A 50 6.87 17.06 -5.62
C VAL A 50 7.58 18.34 -6.07
N GLU A 51 6.83 19.33 -6.57
CA GLU A 51 7.38 20.63 -6.97
C GLU A 51 8.01 21.38 -5.78
N TRP A 52 7.37 21.34 -4.61
CA TRP A 52 7.86 21.98 -3.39
C TRP A 52 9.20 21.41 -2.90
N MET A 53 9.33 20.08 -2.96
CA MET A 53 10.54 19.36 -2.58
C MET A 53 11.63 19.46 -3.65
N GLU A 54 11.25 19.51 -4.93
CA GLU A 54 12.17 19.75 -6.05
C GLU A 54 12.87 21.10 -5.92
N ARG A 55 12.11 22.17 -5.66
CA ARG A 55 12.66 23.53 -5.47
C ARG A 55 13.64 23.64 -4.30
N ARG A 56 13.57 22.72 -3.35
CA ARG A 56 14.45 22.67 -2.17
C ARG A 56 15.57 21.65 -2.30
N GLU A 57 15.68 20.97 -3.43
CA GLU A 57 16.64 19.89 -3.68
C GLU A 57 16.48 18.68 -2.73
N ARG A 58 15.29 18.51 -2.12
CA ARG A 58 14.99 17.46 -1.12
C ARG A 58 14.24 16.26 -1.72
N ILE A 59 14.32 16.05 -3.04
CA ILE A 59 13.69 14.89 -3.72
C ILE A 59 14.17 13.53 -3.19
N PRO A 60 15.46 13.33 -2.85
CA PRO A 60 15.91 12.09 -2.22
C PRO A 60 15.18 11.80 -0.90
N GLU A 61 15.01 12.81 -0.04
CA GLU A 61 14.31 12.67 1.24
C GLU A 61 12.83 12.31 1.05
N LEU A 62 12.15 12.97 0.10
CA LEU A 62 10.76 12.62 -0.25
C LEU A 62 10.67 11.18 -0.77
N THR A 63 11.63 10.76 -1.58
CA THR A 63 11.67 9.39 -2.13
C THR A 63 11.86 8.36 -1.01
N ASP A 64 12.77 8.62 -0.09
CA ASP A 64 13.01 7.74 1.07
C ASP A 64 11.80 7.69 1.98
N ALA A 65 11.16 8.82 2.28
CA ALA A 65 9.97 8.88 3.11
C ALA A 65 8.77 8.14 2.47
N VAL A 66 8.58 8.29 1.16
CA VAL A 66 7.57 7.53 0.39
C VAL A 66 7.84 6.03 0.47
N GLN A 67 9.11 5.63 0.32
CA GLN A 67 9.52 4.24 0.38
C GLN A 67 9.44 3.63 1.80
N GLN A 68 9.67 4.41 2.86
CA GLN A 68 9.54 3.95 4.24
C GLN A 68 8.08 3.67 4.60
N ARG A 69 7.15 4.52 4.14
CA ARG A 69 5.71 4.34 4.40
C ARG A 69 5.09 3.23 3.55
N HIS A 70 5.58 3.05 2.33
CA HIS A 70 5.11 2.03 1.41
C HIS A 70 6.28 1.21 0.85
N PRO A 71 6.87 0.30 1.67
CA PRO A 71 7.99 -0.53 1.24
C PRO A 71 7.69 -1.39 0.01
N GLU A 72 6.42 -1.71 -0.25
CA GLU A 72 5.96 -2.40 -1.45
C GLU A 72 6.25 -1.65 -2.76
N LEU A 73 6.45 -0.32 -2.72
CA LEU A 73 6.79 0.47 -3.90
C LEU A 73 8.19 0.15 -4.43
N LYS A 74 9.13 -0.25 -3.57
CA LYS A 74 10.48 -0.69 -3.98
C LYS A 74 10.43 -1.92 -4.89
N THR A 75 9.40 -2.73 -4.74
CA THR A 75 9.23 -4.03 -5.39
C THR A 75 8.43 -3.92 -6.71
N GLY A 76 7.93 -2.72 -7.00
CA GLY A 76 7.03 -2.42 -8.11
C GLY A 76 5.60 -2.93 -7.91
N LEU A 77 5.28 -3.50 -6.74
CA LEU A 77 3.96 -4.03 -6.34
C LEU A 77 2.91 -2.94 -6.30
N ARG A 78 1.80 -3.18 -7.02
CA ARG A 78 0.61 -2.33 -6.96
C ARG A 78 -0.42 -3.02 -6.08
N VAL A 79 -0.93 -2.30 -5.09
CA VAL A 79 -1.94 -2.79 -4.17
C VAL A 79 -3.17 -1.90 -4.27
N TYR A 80 -4.35 -2.50 -4.38
CA TYR A 80 -5.63 -1.81 -4.28
C TYR A 80 -6.44 -2.43 -3.16
N GLU A 81 -6.76 -1.65 -2.13
CA GLU A 81 -7.52 -2.11 -0.97
C GLU A 81 -8.84 -1.36 -0.91
N HIS A 82 -9.93 -2.04 -1.21
CA HIS A 82 -11.27 -1.51 -1.04
C HIS A 82 -11.76 -1.90 0.36
N GLY A 83 -11.78 -0.91 1.26
CA GLY A 83 -12.00 -1.11 2.69
C GLY A 83 -10.70 -1.51 3.40
N ARG A 84 -10.13 -0.61 4.22
CA ARG A 84 -9.00 -0.98 5.08
C ARG A 84 -9.50 -2.02 6.08
N TYR A 85 -8.97 -3.24 5.99
CA TYR A 85 -9.26 -4.24 7.00
C TYR A 85 -8.54 -3.86 8.30
N ASN A 86 -9.28 -3.29 9.24
CA ASN A 86 -8.76 -2.92 10.55
C ASN A 86 -8.59 -4.18 11.40
N LEU A 87 -7.40 -4.78 11.33
CA LEU A 87 -7.01 -5.84 12.24
C LEU A 87 -6.77 -5.24 13.63
N ALA A 88 -7.74 -5.42 14.53
CA ALA A 88 -7.80 -4.75 15.83
C ALA A 88 -6.72 -5.19 16.86
N SER A 89 -5.91 -6.21 16.56
CA SER A 89 -4.89 -6.76 17.47
C SER A 89 -3.73 -7.44 16.74
N GLN A 90 -2.67 -7.80 17.47
CA GLN A 90 -1.62 -8.69 16.96
C GLN A 90 -2.24 -10.03 16.50
N PHE A 91 -1.95 -10.42 15.27
CA PHE A 91 -2.29 -11.74 14.74
C PHE A 91 -1.35 -12.79 15.33
N VAL A 92 -1.88 -13.91 15.84
CA VAL A 92 -1.10 -14.98 16.46
C VAL A 92 -1.56 -16.36 16.03
N GLY A 93 -0.64 -17.33 16.01
CA GLY A 93 -0.93 -18.72 15.66
C GLY A 93 -1.15 -18.94 14.16
N ARG A 94 -1.94 -19.97 13.81
CA ARG A 94 -2.34 -20.29 12.42
C ARG A 94 -1.18 -20.58 11.45
N LYS A 95 -0.04 -21.04 11.98
CA LYS A 95 1.17 -21.34 11.19
C LYS A 95 0.90 -22.30 10.03
N LYS A 96 0.03 -23.30 10.25
CA LYS A 96 -0.31 -24.28 9.22
C LYS A 96 -1.04 -23.61 8.05
N GLU A 97 -2.06 -22.82 8.34
CA GLU A 97 -2.84 -22.16 7.28
C GLU A 97 -2.06 -21.03 6.58
N LEU A 98 -1.13 -20.38 7.28
CA LEU A 98 -0.17 -19.46 6.65
C LEU A 98 0.74 -20.22 5.67
N GLN A 99 1.28 -21.37 6.07
CA GLN A 99 2.10 -22.21 5.18
C GLN A 99 1.30 -22.69 3.97
N GLU A 100 0.03 -23.07 4.14
CA GLU A 100 -0.83 -23.46 3.01
C GLU A 100 -1.04 -22.33 2.00
N LEU A 101 -1.07 -21.07 2.45
CA LEU A 101 -1.12 -19.89 1.57
C LEU A 101 0.20 -19.65 0.84
N ASP A 102 1.34 -19.84 1.52
CA ASP A 102 2.67 -19.75 0.91
C ASP A 102 2.86 -20.84 -0.17
N ASP A 103 2.48 -22.09 0.15
CA ASP A 103 2.53 -23.22 -0.77
C ASP A 103 1.62 -22.98 -2.00
N TRP A 104 0.44 -22.39 -1.78
CA TRP A 104 -0.46 -22.00 -2.86
C TRP A 104 0.15 -20.92 -3.75
N GLN A 105 0.74 -19.87 -3.18
CA GLN A 105 1.39 -18.79 -3.93
C GLN A 105 2.54 -19.32 -4.80
N ALA A 106 3.28 -20.32 -4.31
CA ALA A 106 4.40 -20.93 -5.03
C ALA A 106 3.96 -21.84 -6.20
N ASP A 107 2.72 -22.34 -6.18
CA ASP A 107 2.20 -23.27 -7.19
C ASP A 107 1.35 -22.56 -8.26
N ALA A 108 2.00 -22.17 -9.35
CA ALA A 108 1.35 -21.53 -10.50
C ALA A 108 0.24 -22.38 -11.16
N SER A 109 0.17 -23.70 -10.88
CA SER A 109 -0.91 -24.57 -11.38
C SER A 109 -2.22 -24.42 -10.58
N ARG A 110 -2.18 -23.74 -9.43
CA ARG A 110 -3.33 -23.53 -8.54
C ARG A 110 -3.79 -22.07 -8.59
N PRO A 111 -4.65 -21.67 -9.54
CA PRO A 111 -5.07 -20.28 -9.68
C PRO A 111 -6.00 -19.79 -8.55
N MET A 112 -6.51 -20.68 -7.71
CA MET A 112 -7.48 -20.36 -6.68
C MET A 112 -7.23 -21.15 -5.39
N PHE A 113 -7.33 -20.45 -4.27
CA PHE A 113 -7.33 -21.01 -2.92
C PHE A 113 -8.55 -20.52 -2.15
N VAL A 114 -9.23 -21.41 -1.43
CA VAL A 114 -10.48 -21.10 -0.73
C VAL A 114 -10.35 -21.47 0.74
N ILE A 115 -10.53 -20.48 1.62
CA ILE A 115 -10.57 -20.69 3.07
C ILE A 115 -12.02 -20.78 3.52
N VAL A 116 -12.42 -21.97 3.98
CA VAL A 116 -13.77 -22.22 4.52
C VAL A 116 -13.69 -22.40 6.03
N ALA A 117 -14.48 -21.62 6.76
CA ALA A 117 -14.63 -21.73 8.21
C ALA A 117 -15.89 -20.99 8.66
N LEU A 118 -16.33 -21.26 9.90
CA LEU A 118 -17.47 -20.56 10.53
C LEU A 118 -17.27 -19.04 10.61
N GLY A 119 -18.37 -18.29 10.76
CA GLY A 119 -18.32 -16.85 11.01
C GLY A 119 -17.50 -16.51 12.26
N GLY A 120 -16.76 -15.40 12.24
CA GLY A 120 -15.98 -14.94 13.39
C GLY A 120 -14.64 -15.66 13.66
N THR A 121 -14.28 -16.70 12.91
CA THR A 121 -13.03 -17.48 13.12
C THR A 121 -11.75 -16.82 12.60
N GLY A 122 -11.84 -15.57 12.15
CA GLY A 122 -10.68 -14.80 11.71
C GLY A 122 -10.13 -15.17 10.32
N LYS A 123 -10.95 -15.69 9.40
CA LYS A 123 -10.52 -15.96 8.00
C LYS A 123 -9.95 -14.71 7.31
N SER A 124 -10.69 -13.60 7.37
CA SER A 124 -10.25 -12.33 6.80
C SER A 124 -9.01 -11.79 7.51
N ALA A 125 -8.90 -12.00 8.84
CA ALA A 125 -7.71 -11.62 9.59
C ALA A 125 -6.48 -12.43 9.14
N LEU A 126 -6.64 -13.73 8.90
CA LEU A 126 -5.58 -14.62 8.41
C LEU A 126 -5.10 -14.19 7.02
N THR A 127 -6.01 -14.01 6.07
CA THR A 127 -5.64 -13.62 4.70
C THR A 127 -5.07 -12.20 4.65
N TRP A 128 -5.60 -11.28 5.47
CA TRP A 128 -5.05 -9.94 5.58
C TRP A 128 -3.63 -9.96 6.15
N HIS A 129 -3.40 -10.70 7.23
CA HIS A 129 -2.08 -10.82 7.85
C HIS A 129 -1.05 -11.38 6.87
N TRP A 130 -1.37 -12.50 6.20
CA TRP A 130 -0.55 -13.09 5.15
C TRP A 130 -0.29 -12.11 4.00
N LEU A 131 -1.31 -11.34 3.60
CA LEU A 131 -1.12 -10.36 2.54
C LEU A 131 -0.09 -9.28 2.94
N GLN A 132 -0.10 -8.81 4.20
CA GLN A 132 0.89 -7.82 4.64
C GLN A 132 2.32 -8.39 4.62
N THR A 133 2.52 -9.69 4.90
CA THR A 133 3.85 -10.31 4.82
C THR A 133 4.33 -10.39 3.37
N VAL A 134 3.45 -10.79 2.43
CA VAL A 134 3.76 -10.86 0.99
C VAL A 134 4.20 -9.50 0.43
N LYS A 135 3.53 -8.41 0.83
CA LYS A 135 3.88 -7.05 0.36
C LYS A 135 5.31 -6.65 0.74
N VAL A 136 5.73 -7.01 1.95
CA VAL A 136 7.06 -6.67 2.48
C VAL A 136 8.13 -7.56 1.87
N GLN A 137 7.83 -8.84 1.63
CA GLN A 137 8.82 -9.83 1.21
C GLN A 137 9.28 -9.71 -0.25
N ALA A 138 8.73 -8.80 -1.07
CA ALA A 138 9.28 -8.29 -2.34
C ALA A 138 9.67 -9.28 -3.46
N GLU A 139 9.74 -10.57 -3.19
CA GLU A 139 10.13 -11.61 -4.14
C GLU A 139 8.86 -12.07 -4.87
N ARG A 140 8.53 -11.32 -5.92
CA ARG A 140 7.34 -11.57 -6.75
C ARG A 140 7.29 -13.01 -7.26
N PRO A 141 6.05 -13.53 -7.32
CA PRO A 141 5.37 -13.57 -8.62
C PRO A 141 4.34 -12.44 -8.86
N PHE A 142 3.78 -11.79 -7.82
CA PHE A 142 2.62 -10.89 -8.03
C PHE A 142 2.99 -9.49 -8.52
N LYS A 143 2.41 -9.08 -9.66
CA LYS A 143 2.53 -7.68 -10.15
C LYS A 143 1.47 -6.72 -9.59
N LEU A 144 0.35 -7.29 -9.16
CA LEU A 144 -0.85 -6.58 -8.72
C LEU A 144 -1.53 -7.40 -7.63
N ILE A 145 -1.98 -6.73 -6.58
CA ILE A 145 -2.83 -7.29 -5.53
C ILE A 145 -4.07 -6.43 -5.43
N ILE A 146 -5.23 -7.09 -5.37
CA ILE A 146 -6.52 -6.44 -5.10
C ILE A 146 -7.15 -7.11 -3.88
N TRP A 147 -7.44 -6.30 -2.87
CA TRP A 147 -8.22 -6.69 -1.70
C TRP A 147 -9.61 -6.08 -1.78
N HIS A 148 -10.65 -6.92 -1.70
CA HIS A 148 -12.03 -6.49 -1.80
C HIS A 148 -12.95 -7.30 -0.88
N GLY A 149 -13.75 -6.61 -0.08
CA GLY A 149 -14.84 -7.20 0.70
C GLY A 149 -16.19 -7.00 -0.01
N PHE A 150 -16.88 -8.10 -0.33
CA PHE A 150 -18.18 -8.05 -1.03
C PHE A 150 -19.35 -7.57 -0.15
N TYR A 151 -19.20 -7.58 1.17
CA TYR A 151 -20.30 -7.31 2.12
C TYR A 151 -20.24 -5.91 2.75
N GLU A 152 -19.38 -5.01 2.24
CA GLU A 152 -19.33 -3.60 2.69
C GLU A 152 -20.44 -2.72 2.08
N THR A 153 -21.54 -3.32 1.63
CA THR A 153 -22.76 -2.58 1.26
C THR A 153 -23.52 -2.18 2.53
N GLY A 154 -23.14 -1.03 3.11
CA GLY A 154 -23.75 -0.48 4.31
C GLY A 154 -23.62 1.03 4.50
N GLN A 155 -23.22 1.79 3.49
CA GLN A 155 -23.44 3.24 3.45
C GLN A 155 -24.28 3.56 2.22
N VAL A 156 -25.58 3.67 2.45
CA VAL A 156 -26.55 4.32 1.56
C VAL A 156 -26.25 5.80 1.53
#